data_AF-A0AAT9IDY3-F1
#
_entry.id   AF-A0AAT9IDY3-F1
#
_cell.length_a   1.000
_cell.length_b   1.000
_cell.length_c   1.000
_cell.angle_alpha   90.00
_cell.angle_beta   90.00
_cell.angle_gamma   90.00
#
_symmetry.space_group_name_H-M   'P 1'
#
loop_
_entity.id
_entity.type
_entity.pdbx_description
1 polymer ?
#
loop_
_entity_poly.entity_id
_entity_poly.type
_entity_poly.pdbx_seq_one_letter_code
_entity_poly.pdbx_strand_id
1 'polypeptide(L)'
;MLHHLFNRKNFFPHKAPIYAPGFDSGKFVVINITNYSNSTADYLNRINDVLERHTDTNTSFMILMSLIFDGRAHDIKKVLEYLNRTSYELHYLVLTSSYYDQEPMKEQDLEQLRRFITKGRIHLFDTLVTQSSLRFKQRRDEVAKLISDIV
;
A
#
# COMPACT_ATOMS: atom_id res chain seq x y z
N MET A 1 -3.68 -10.59 -5.05
CA MET A 1 -3.60 -10.67 -3.57
C MET A 1 -4.75 -9.92 -2.91
N LEU A 2 -4.95 -8.64 -3.21
CA LEU A 2 -5.96 -7.79 -2.55
C LEU A 2 -7.41 -8.20 -2.77
N HIS A 3 -7.74 -8.70 -3.97
CA HIS A 3 -9.03 -9.33 -4.24
C HIS A 3 -9.38 -10.44 -3.23
N HIS A 4 -8.37 -11.19 -2.78
CA HIS A 4 -8.55 -12.21 -1.74
C HIS A 4 -8.61 -11.61 -0.34
N LEU A 5 -7.81 -10.57 -0.04
CA LEU A 5 -7.83 -9.90 1.26
C LEU A 5 -9.19 -9.25 1.56
N PHE A 6 -9.78 -8.59 0.55
CA PHE A 6 -11.05 -7.90 0.70
C PHE A 6 -12.26 -8.74 0.27
N ASN A 7 -12.06 -10.02 -0.07
CA ASN A 7 -13.08 -10.92 -0.59
C ASN A 7 -13.92 -10.31 -1.74
N ARG A 8 -13.24 -9.73 -2.73
CA ARG A 8 -13.87 -9.02 -3.85
C ARG A 8 -13.34 -9.50 -5.20
N LYS A 9 -14.25 -9.88 -6.09
CA LYS A 9 -13.93 -10.28 -7.48
C LYS A 9 -13.30 -9.14 -8.27
N ASN A 10 -13.80 -7.91 -8.09
CA ASN A 10 -13.27 -6.70 -8.71
C ASN A 10 -12.79 -5.74 -7.62
N PHE A 11 -11.52 -5.33 -7.71
CA PHE A 11 -10.86 -4.43 -6.79
C PHE A 11 -10.46 -3.17 -7.55
N PHE A 12 -11.47 -2.45 -8.02
CA PHE A 12 -11.27 -1.15 -8.64
C PHE A 12 -10.90 -0.15 -7.52
N PRO A 13 -10.12 0.91 -7.81
CA PRO A 13 -9.89 1.96 -6.84
C PRO A 13 -11.21 2.65 -6.50
N HIS A 14 -11.82 2.22 -5.40
CA HIS A 14 -13.13 2.68 -4.98
C HIS A 14 -12.99 4.04 -4.30
N LYS A 15 -13.80 5.01 -4.74
CA LYS A 15 -13.88 6.35 -4.13
C LYS A 15 -14.75 6.37 -2.85
N ALA A 16 -15.42 5.27 -2.55
CA ALA A 16 -16.30 5.10 -1.39
C ALA A 16 -15.74 4.03 -0.44
N PRO A 17 -15.99 4.14 0.88
CA PRO A 17 -15.56 3.15 1.84
C PRO A 17 -16.16 1.78 1.54
N ILE A 18 -15.34 0.74 1.63
CA ILE A 18 -15.73 -0.65 1.47
C ILE A 18 -15.60 -1.31 2.84
N TYR A 19 -16.60 -2.11 3.20
CA TYR A 19 -16.45 -3.04 4.31
C TYR A 19 -15.48 -4.13 3.87
N ALA A 20 -14.52 -4.43 4.74
CA ALA A 20 -13.64 -5.57 4.57
C ALA A 20 -14.08 -6.66 5.55
N PRO A 21 -14.86 -7.67 5.10
CA PRO A 21 -15.38 -8.70 5.99
C PRO A 21 -14.28 -9.51 6.70
N GLY A 22 -13.06 -9.50 6.16
CA GLY A 22 -11.89 -10.15 6.77
C GLY A 22 -11.16 -9.34 7.84
N PHE A 23 -11.58 -8.11 8.14
CA PHE A 23 -10.96 -7.20 9.12
C PHE A 23 -11.99 -6.64 10.10
N ASP A 24 -12.81 -7.53 10.70
CA ASP A 24 -13.81 -7.18 11.74
C ASP A 24 -14.71 -5.97 11.43
N SER A 25 -15.13 -5.84 10.16
CA SER A 25 -16.00 -4.77 9.65
C SER A 25 -15.36 -3.38 9.53
N GLY A 26 -14.02 -3.28 9.54
CA GLY A 26 -13.30 -2.05 9.22
C GLY A 26 -13.73 -1.46 7.87
N LYS A 27 -13.89 -0.14 7.83
CA LYS A 27 -14.19 0.62 6.61
C LYS A 27 -12.89 1.05 5.98
N PHE A 28 -12.68 0.65 4.73
CA PHE A 28 -11.46 0.98 4.00
C PHE A 28 -11.77 1.80 2.74
N VAL A 29 -10.92 2.77 2.44
CA VAL A 29 -10.85 3.35 1.10
C VAL A 29 -9.54 2.91 0.46
N VAL A 30 -9.65 2.30 -0.72
CA VAL A 30 -8.51 1.74 -1.45
C VAL A 30 -8.16 2.66 -2.60
N ILE A 31 -6.96 3.23 -2.52
CA ILE A 31 -6.37 4.07 -3.57
C ILE A 31 -5.35 3.24 -4.33
N ASN A 32 -5.74 2.71 -5.49
CA ASN A 32 -4.81 2.01 -6.37
C ASN A 32 -4.11 2.98 -7.33
N ILE A 33 -2.78 2.99 -7.28
CA ILE A 33 -1.90 3.92 -8.02
C ILE A 33 -0.96 3.17 -8.99
N THR A 34 -1.11 1.85 -9.16
CA THR A 34 -0.20 1.03 -9.97
C THR A 34 -0.36 1.17 -11.49
N ASN A 35 -1.02 2.21 -12.00
CA ASN A 35 -1.27 2.37 -13.43
C ASN A 35 -0.31 3.39 -14.05
N TYR A 36 0.70 2.92 -14.78
CA TYR A 36 1.83 3.71 -15.34
C TYR A 36 1.47 4.94 -16.20
N SER A 37 0.20 5.20 -16.49
CA SER A 37 -0.24 6.33 -17.33
C SER A 37 -0.22 7.69 -16.64
N ASN A 38 -0.07 7.74 -15.31
CA ASN A 38 -0.28 8.97 -14.54
C ASN A 38 1.01 9.40 -13.82
N SER A 39 1.23 10.71 -13.72
CA SER A 39 2.40 11.26 -13.04
C SER A 39 2.22 11.23 -11.51
N THR A 40 3.33 11.34 -10.77
CA THR A 40 3.34 11.52 -9.31
C THR A 40 2.49 12.73 -8.88
N ALA A 41 2.43 13.79 -9.68
CA ALA A 41 1.59 14.95 -9.39
C ALA A 41 0.09 14.58 -9.44
N ASP A 42 -0.34 13.84 -10.46
CA ASP A 42 -1.72 13.38 -10.58
C ASP A 42 -2.09 12.43 -9.43
N TYR A 43 -1.13 11.61 -9.00
CA TYR A 43 -1.31 10.73 -7.85
C TYR A 43 -1.49 11.49 -6.55
N LEU A 44 -0.66 12.50 -6.30
CA LEU A 44 -0.78 13.36 -5.13
C LEU A 44 -2.13 14.06 -5.07
N ASN A 45 -2.58 14.64 -6.20
CA ASN A 45 -3.89 15.26 -6.29
C ASN A 45 -5.00 14.25 -5.94
N ARG A 46 -4.91 13.03 -6.46
CA ARG A 46 -5.89 11.98 -6.16
C ARG A 46 -5.87 11.52 -4.71
N ILE A 47 -4.68 11.36 -4.10
CA ILE A 47 -4.55 11.02 -2.69
C ILE A 47 -5.20 12.13 -1.86
N ASN A 48 -4.85 13.39 -2.13
CA ASN A 48 -5.38 14.53 -1.40
C ASN A 48 -6.91 14.62 -1.50
N ASP A 49 -7.46 14.55 -2.71
CA ASP A 49 -8.90 14.53 -2.97
C ASP A 49 -9.65 13.46 -2.17
N VAL A 50 -9.05 12.28 -2.02
CA VAL A 50 -9.67 11.16 -1.33
C VAL A 50 -9.56 11.32 0.18
N LEU A 51 -8.40 11.73 0.69
CA LEU A 51 -8.21 11.99 2.11
C LEU A 51 -9.14 13.11 2.58
N GLU A 52 -9.20 14.24 1.86
CA GLU A 52 -10.06 15.38 2.20
C GLU A 52 -11.54 14.98 2.30
N ARG A 53 -12.06 14.19 1.34
CA ARG A 53 -13.46 13.72 1.34
C ARG A 53 -13.81 12.84 2.53
N HIS A 54 -12.82 12.22 3.17
CA HIS A 54 -13.00 11.22 4.22
C HIS A 54 -12.41 11.66 5.57
N THR A 55 -11.98 12.92 5.68
CA THR A 55 -11.37 13.51 6.90
C THR A 55 -12.22 13.29 8.15
N ASP A 56 -13.55 13.41 8.03
CA ASP A 56 -14.50 13.29 9.14
C ASP A 56 -15.11 11.88 9.27
N THR A 57 -14.60 10.90 8.51
CA THR A 57 -15.10 9.52 8.56
C THR A 57 -14.15 8.63 9.33
N ASN A 58 -14.70 7.69 10.12
CA ASN A 58 -13.89 6.64 10.74
C ASN A 58 -13.55 5.57 9.69
N THR A 59 -12.59 5.89 8.82
CA THR A 59 -12.22 5.08 7.65
C THR A 59 -10.70 4.96 7.57
N SER A 60 -10.22 3.73 7.38
CA SER A 60 -8.81 3.43 7.12
C SER A 60 -8.50 3.55 5.63
N PHE A 61 -7.28 3.94 5.27
CA PHE A 61 -6.88 4.07 3.87
C PHE A 61 -5.84 3.02 3.51
N MET A 62 -6.01 2.40 2.34
CA MET A 62 -5.00 1.52 1.76
C MET A 62 -4.54 2.11 0.43
N ILE A 63 -3.28 2.55 0.38
CA ILE A 63 -2.67 3.14 -0.80
C ILE A 63 -1.71 2.13 -1.41
N LEU A 64 -1.92 1.79 -2.68
CA LEU A 64 -1.08 0.83 -3.41
C LEU A 64 -0.18 1.58 -4.37
N MET A 65 1.13 1.41 -4.22
CA MET A 65 2.13 2.14 -4.99
C MET A 65 3.34 1.28 -5.30
N SER A 66 3.96 1.56 -6.44
CA SER A 66 5.27 1.01 -6.79
C SER A 66 6.38 1.88 -6.17
N LEU A 67 7.45 1.25 -5.71
CA LEU A 67 8.62 1.95 -5.18
C LEU A 67 9.58 2.26 -6.33
N ILE A 68 9.60 3.51 -6.78
CA ILE A 68 10.46 4.00 -7.88
C ILE A 68 11.18 5.27 -7.39
N PHE A 69 12.51 5.30 -7.46
CA PHE A 69 13.35 6.40 -6.94
C PHE A 69 14.24 7.05 -8.01
N ASP A 70 13.72 7.20 -9.24
CA ASP A 70 14.50 7.56 -10.42
C ASP A 70 14.52 9.07 -10.77
N GLY A 71 13.86 9.91 -9.98
CA GLY A 71 13.72 11.35 -10.22
C GLY A 71 12.76 11.72 -11.35
N ARG A 72 12.08 10.74 -11.95
CA ARG A 72 11.22 10.96 -13.13
C ARG A 72 9.75 11.15 -12.72
N ALA A 73 8.87 11.10 -13.71
CA ALA A 73 7.44 11.35 -13.56
C ALA A 73 6.73 10.41 -12.56
N HIS A 74 7.33 9.26 -12.22
CA HIS A 74 6.76 8.28 -11.28
C HIS A 74 7.58 8.15 -9.99
N ASP A 75 8.51 9.07 -9.72
CA ASP A 75 9.31 9.03 -8.49
C ASP A 75 8.40 9.17 -7.26
N ILE A 76 8.52 8.22 -6.34
CA ILE A 76 7.68 8.11 -5.14
C ILE A 76 8.08 9.08 -4.03
N LYS A 77 9.27 9.69 -4.07
CA LYS A 77 9.79 10.58 -3.02
C LYS A 77 8.80 11.67 -2.65
N LYS A 78 8.18 12.32 -3.64
CA LYS A 78 7.19 13.39 -3.40
C LYS A 78 5.94 12.88 -2.67
N VAL A 79 5.56 11.63 -2.90
CA VAL A 79 4.44 10.99 -2.19
C VAL A 79 4.83 10.70 -0.74
N LEU A 80 6.02 10.17 -0.51
CA LEU A 80 6.53 9.93 0.86
C LEU A 80 6.66 11.25 1.64
N GLU A 81 7.22 12.29 1.01
CA GLU A 81 7.32 13.63 1.60
C GLU A 81 5.95 14.22 1.97
N TYR A 82 4.94 14.04 1.12
CA TYR A 82 3.57 14.43 1.43
C TYR A 82 3.03 13.65 2.63
N LEU A 83 3.11 12.31 2.60
CA LEU A 83 2.60 11.45 3.66
C LEU A 83 3.25 11.77 5.01
N ASN A 84 4.56 12.00 5.04
CA ASN A 84 5.28 12.39 6.26
C ASN A 84 4.73 13.66 6.93
N ARG A 85 4.09 14.56 6.17
CA ARG A 85 3.50 15.82 6.68
C ARG A 85 2.05 15.65 7.14
N THR A 86 1.41 14.53 6.83
CA THR A 86 0.01 14.30 7.22
C THR A 86 -0.11 13.99 8.71
N SER A 87 -1.29 14.24 9.29
CA SER A 87 -1.59 13.87 10.68
C SER A 87 -1.89 12.39 10.86
N TYR A 88 -2.23 11.66 9.79
CA TYR A 88 -2.59 10.24 9.83
C TYR A 88 -1.53 9.36 10.49
N GLU A 89 -1.97 8.27 11.11
CA GLU A 89 -1.11 7.16 11.47
C GLU A 89 -0.78 6.35 10.21
N LEU A 90 0.52 6.11 9.98
CA LEU A 90 1.01 5.53 8.73
C LEU A 90 1.67 4.19 8.99
N HIS A 91 1.23 3.18 8.24
CA HIS A 91 1.84 1.85 8.20
C HIS A 91 2.23 1.52 6.75
N TYR A 92 3.52 1.27 6.52
CA TYR A 92 4.05 0.91 5.22
C TYR A 92 4.21 -0.60 5.13
N LEU A 93 3.41 -1.25 4.30
CA LEU A 93 3.47 -2.68 4.05
C LEU A 93 4.35 -2.94 2.82
N VAL A 94 5.61 -3.33 3.04
CA VAL A 94 6.61 -3.48 1.98
C VAL A 94 6.76 -4.95 1.61
N LEU A 95 6.28 -5.30 0.43
CA LEU A 95 6.49 -6.62 -0.15
C LEU A 95 7.86 -6.62 -0.82
N THR A 96 8.84 -7.31 -0.24
CA THR A 96 10.22 -7.27 -0.76
C THR A 96 10.44 -8.16 -1.97
N SER A 97 9.50 -9.04 -2.30
CA SER A 97 9.51 -9.83 -3.54
C SER A 97 8.16 -9.77 -4.23
N SER A 98 8.18 -9.80 -5.56
CA SER A 98 6.99 -9.85 -6.40
C SER A 98 6.61 -11.32 -6.67
N TYR A 99 5.37 -11.55 -7.10
CA TYR A 99 4.93 -12.90 -7.49
C TYR A 99 5.61 -13.38 -8.79
N TYR A 100 6.02 -12.43 -9.64
CA TYR A 100 6.60 -12.68 -10.95
C TYR A 100 8.13 -12.68 -10.90
N ASP A 101 8.70 -11.77 -10.11
CA ASP A 101 10.13 -11.59 -9.96
C ASP A 101 10.62 -12.42 -8.78
N GLN A 102 11.52 -13.36 -9.07
CA GLN A 102 12.12 -14.22 -8.05
C GLN A 102 13.25 -13.53 -7.27
N GLU A 103 13.47 -12.24 -7.52
CA GLU A 103 14.51 -11.47 -6.87
C GLU A 103 13.92 -10.63 -5.73
N PRO A 104 14.47 -10.73 -4.51
CA PRO A 104 14.14 -9.78 -3.46
C PRO A 104 14.69 -8.40 -3.80
N MET A 105 14.02 -7.39 -3.28
CA MET A 105 14.45 -6.00 -3.28
C MET A 105 15.86 -5.90 -2.67
N LYS A 106 16.71 -5.08 -3.27
CA LYS A 106 18.08 -4.92 -2.79
C LYS A 106 18.06 -4.12 -1.48
N GLU A 107 19.00 -4.40 -0.58
CA GLU A 107 19.11 -3.66 0.69
C GLU A 107 19.28 -2.15 0.46
N GLN A 108 19.95 -1.75 -0.63
CA GLN A 108 20.11 -0.34 -1.01
C GLN A 108 18.76 0.37 -1.25
N ASP A 109 17.80 -0.33 -1.86
CA ASP A 109 16.46 0.23 -2.12
C ASP A 109 15.67 0.36 -0.80
N LEU A 110 15.83 -0.61 0.11
CA LEU A 110 15.24 -0.57 1.46
C LEU A 110 15.85 0.54 2.31
N GLU A 111 17.16 0.74 2.27
CA GLU A 111 17.82 1.87 2.92
C GLU A 111 17.32 3.19 2.39
N GLN A 112 17.14 3.31 1.07
CA GLN A 112 16.61 4.51 0.46
C GLN A 112 15.18 4.79 0.95
N LEU A 113 14.32 3.77 0.98
CA LEU A 113 12.97 3.87 1.55
C LEU A 113 13.00 4.34 3.00
N ARG A 114 13.83 3.71 3.85
CA ARG A 114 13.99 4.07 5.27
C ARG A 114 14.45 5.52 5.46
N ARG A 115 15.30 6.05 4.57
CA ARG A 115 15.75 7.45 4.64
C ARG A 115 14.64 8.45 4.31
N PHE A 116 13.71 8.10 3.41
CA PHE A 116 12.60 8.97 3.02
C PHE A 116 11.39 8.89 3.96
N ILE A 117 11.24 7.80 4.71
CA ILE A 117 10.16 7.67 5.70
C ILE A 117 10.64 8.26 7.03
N THR A 118 10.12 9.43 7.38
CA THR A 118 10.42 10.08 8.67
C THR A 118 9.29 9.91 9.69
N LYS A 119 8.11 9.48 9.24
CA LYS A 119 6.94 9.19 10.09
C LYS A 119 6.28 7.87 9.67
N GLY A 120 5.87 7.07 10.66
CA GLY A 120 5.12 5.82 10.48
C GLY A 120 5.94 4.58 10.82
N ARG A 121 5.33 3.40 10.66
CA ARG A 121 5.97 2.10 10.90
C ARG A 121 6.13 1.34 9.60
N ILE A 122 7.32 0.79 9.35
CA ILE A 122 7.61 -0.05 8.19
C ILE A 122 7.47 -1.51 8.60
N HIS A 123 6.69 -2.27 7.83
CA HIS A 123 6.48 -3.70 7.99
C HIS A 123 6.99 -4.40 6.74
N LEU A 124 8.06 -5.18 6.88
CA LEU A 124 8.68 -5.90 5.77
C LEU A 124 8.12 -7.31 5.68
N PHE A 125 7.83 -7.75 4.46
CA PHE A 125 7.39 -9.11 4.16
C PHE A 125 8.48 -9.81 3.33
N ASP A 126 9.43 -10.43 4.03
CA ASP A 126 10.68 -10.96 3.44
C ASP A 126 10.54 -12.36 2.84
N THR A 127 9.44 -13.05 3.11
CA THR A 127 9.20 -14.39 2.60
C THR A 127 9.09 -14.38 1.07
N LEU A 128 10.03 -15.01 0.35
CA LEU A 128 9.94 -15.13 -1.11
C LEU A 128 8.62 -15.82 -1.53
N VAL A 129 7.78 -15.10 -2.28
CA VAL A 129 6.54 -15.65 -2.83
C VAL A 129 6.79 -16.04 -4.28
N THR A 130 7.18 -17.29 -4.50
CA THR A 130 7.22 -17.88 -5.84
C THR A 130 5.81 -18.22 -6.33
N GLN A 131 5.67 -18.71 -7.57
CA GLN A 131 4.39 -19.13 -8.19
C GLN A 131 3.66 -20.30 -7.48
N SER A 132 3.95 -20.54 -6.20
CA SER A 132 3.28 -21.49 -5.33
C SER A 132 2.02 -20.87 -4.71
N SER A 133 0.87 -21.51 -4.96
CA SER A 133 -0.41 -21.15 -4.34
C SER A 133 -0.36 -21.17 -2.81
N LEU A 134 0.43 -22.08 -2.22
CA LEU A 134 0.65 -22.15 -0.78
C LEU A 134 1.39 -20.91 -0.26
N ARG A 135 2.48 -20.51 -0.92
CA ARG A 135 3.25 -19.30 -0.55
C ARG A 135 2.39 -18.05 -0.67
N PHE A 136 1.60 -17.97 -1.73
CA PHE A 136 0.66 -16.87 -1.92
C PHE A 136 -0.41 -16.81 -0.81
N LYS A 137 -0.94 -17.96 -0.39
CA LYS A 137 -1.88 -18.07 0.73
C LYS A 137 -1.23 -17.61 2.04
N GLN A 138 -0.03 -18.09 2.34
CA GLN A 138 0.73 -17.69 3.54
C GLN A 138 0.93 -16.17 3.59
N ARG A 139 1.39 -15.56 2.48
CA ARG A 139 1.57 -14.10 2.40
C ARG A 139 0.26 -13.34 2.63
N ARG A 140 -0.83 -13.81 2.03
CA ARG A 140 -2.15 -13.20 2.24
C ARG A 140 -2.54 -13.26 3.72
N ASP A 141 -2.37 -14.41 4.37
CA ASP A 141 -2.76 -14.59 5.77
C ASP A 141 -1.88 -13.75 6.70
N GLU A 142 -0.60 -13.60 6.39
CA GLU A 142 0.36 -12.73 7.10
C GLU A 142 -0.04 -11.24 7.00
N VAL A 143 -0.29 -10.75 5.78
CA VAL A 143 -0.75 -9.38 5.53
C VAL A 143 -2.09 -9.13 6.21
N ALA A 144 -3.01 -10.10 6.14
CA ALA A 144 -4.32 -9.97 6.74
C ALA A 144 -4.23 -9.82 8.27
N LYS A 145 -3.44 -10.69 8.91
CA LYS A 145 -3.21 -10.64 10.36
C LYS A 145 -2.66 -9.29 10.79
N LEU A 146 -1.64 -8.79 10.10
CA LEU A 146 -1.05 -7.50 10.44
C LEU A 146 -2.06 -6.35 10.32
N ILE A 147 -2.90 -6.35 9.28
CA ILE A 147 -3.93 -5.32 9.11
C ILE A 147 -4.96 -5.39 10.25
N SER A 148 -5.36 -6.58 10.68
CA SER A 148 -6.24 -6.76 11.84
C SER A 148 -5.62 -6.29 13.16
N ASP A 149 -4.29 -6.38 13.32
CA ASP A 149 -3.61 -5.95 14.54
C ASP A 149 -3.47 -4.41 14.65
N ILE A 150 -3.66 -3.68 13.54
CA ILE A 150 -3.48 -2.21 13.48
C ILE A 150 -4.78 -1.41 13.25
N VAL A 151 -5.88 -2.05 12.83
CA VAL A 151 -7.17 -1.39 12.51
C VAL A 151 -8.24 -1.74 13.54
#